data_AF-A0A7Y0EIT5-F1
#
_entry.id   AF-A0A7Y0EIT5-F1
#
_cell.length_a   1.000
_cell.length_b   1.000
_cell.length_c   1.000
_cell.angle_alpha   90.00
_cell.angle_beta   90.00
_cell.angle_gamma   90.00
#
_symmetry.space_group_name_H-M   'P 1'
#
loop_
_entity.id
_entity.type
_entity.pdbx_description
1 polymer ?
#
loop_
_entity_poly.entity_id
_entity_poly.type
_entity_poly.pdbx_seq_one_letter_code
_entity_poly.pdbx_strand_id
1 'polypeptide(L)'
;MGILLLFILIILAIIMCKNNFKKRTEELTNNLKNFNEEIKSIFYSTPEVYQEKLLNLLTSESQANLKSILNGNFAYGANAWSIQQQMLKQQELLIELNNLRRKDLFI
;
A
#
# COMPACT_ATOMS: atom_id res chain seq x y z
N MET A 1 43.56 -19.91 9.80
CA MET A 1 43.05 -19.55 8.47
C MET A 1 41.54 -19.79 8.30
N GLY A 2 40.99 -20.95 8.71
CA GLY A 2 39.55 -21.25 8.56
C GLY A 2 38.60 -20.27 9.27
N ILE A 3 38.97 -19.77 10.47
CA ILE A 3 38.18 -18.78 11.21
C ILE A 3 38.08 -17.44 10.44
N LEU A 4 39.17 -17.01 9.79
CA LEU A 4 39.20 -15.77 9.02
C LEU A 4 38.30 -15.87 7.78
N LEU A 5 38.31 -17.02 7.10
CA LEU A 5 37.42 -17.31 5.97
C LEU A 5 35.94 -17.31 6.40
N LEU A 6 35.62 -17.84 7.58
CA LEU A 6 34.27 -17.80 8.14
C LEU A 6 33.79 -16.35 8.35
N PHE A 7 34.61 -15.48 8.92
CA PHE A 7 34.27 -14.06 9.08
C PHE A 7 34.04 -13.37 7.73
N ILE A 8 34.86 -13.65 6.72
CA ILE A 8 34.68 -13.09 5.37
C ILE A 8 33.33 -13.53 4.78
N LEU A 9 32.96 -14.81 4.91
CA LEU A 9 31.67 -15.32 4.44
C LEU A 9 30.47 -14.68 5.16
N ILE A 10 30.58 -14.46 6.47
CA ILE A 10 29.53 -13.79 7.26
C ILE A 10 29.36 -12.34 6.78
N ILE A 11 30.45 -11.61 6.56
CA ILE A 11 30.40 -10.23 6.07
C ILE A 11 29.73 -10.18 4.70
N LEU A 12 30.10 -11.08 3.78
CA LEU A 12 29.47 -11.18 2.47
C LEU A 12 27.98 -11.51 2.56
N ALA A 13 27.59 -12.45 3.43
CA ALA A 13 26.19 -12.80 3.65
C ALA A 13 25.38 -11.62 4.18
N ILE A 14 25.91 -10.85 5.13
CA ILE A 14 25.26 -9.64 5.67
C ILE A 14 25.03 -8.60 4.57
N ILE A 15 26.03 -8.37 3.70
CA ILE A 15 25.91 -7.44 2.57
C ILE A 15 24.83 -7.89 1.60
N MET A 16 24.81 -9.17 1.23
CA MET A 16 23.78 -9.72 0.34
C MET A 16 22.37 -9.61 0.96
N CYS A 17 22.22 -9.97 2.23
CA CYS A 17 20.95 -9.85 2.95
C CYS A 17 20.45 -8.40 2.99
N LYS A 18 21.34 -7.43 3.26
CA LYS A 18 20.99 -6.00 3.26
C LYS A 18 20.52 -5.53 1.88
N ASN A 19 21.22 -5.93 0.82
CA ASN A 19 20.85 -5.56 -0.55
C ASN A 19 19.50 -6.18 -0.96
N ASN A 20 19.28 -7.45 -0.62
CA ASN A 20 18.01 -8.13 -0.88
C ASN A 20 16.85 -7.49 -0.11
N PHE A 21 17.07 -7.13 1.15
CA PHE A 21 16.06 -6.44 1.97
C PHE A 21 15.69 -5.07 1.39
N LYS A 22 16.69 -4.30 0.95
CA LYS A 22 16.48 -3.00 0.29
C LYS A 22 15.66 -3.17 -1.00
N LYS A 23 16.09 -4.08 -1.88
CA LYS A 23 15.39 -4.35 -3.15
C LYS A 23 13.94 -4.78 -2.92
N ARG A 24 13.69 -5.65 -1.94
CA ARG A 24 12.33 -6.09 -1.60
C ARG A 24 11.47 -4.95 -1.06
N THR A 25 12.05 -4.06 -0.26
CA THR A 25 11.34 -2.88 0.26
C THR A 25 10.96 -1.92 -0.87
N GLU A 26 11.85 -1.71 -1.85
CA GLU A 26 11.58 -0.90 -3.04
C GLU A 26 10.48 -1.51 -3.92
N GLU A 27 10.53 -2.82 -4.16
CA GLU A 27 9.51 -3.55 -4.91
C GLU A 27 8.13 -3.46 -4.24
N LEU A 28 8.07 -3.70 -2.92
CA LEU A 28 6.84 -3.55 -2.16
C LEU A 28 6.32 -2.11 -2.21
N THR A 29 7.20 -1.11 -2.12
CA THR A 29 6.81 0.30 -2.24
C THR A 29 6.16 0.58 -3.59
N ASN A 30 6.76 0.07 -4.67
CA ASN A 30 6.22 0.24 -6.02
C ASN A 30 4.86 -0.46 -6.19
N ASN A 31 4.71 -1.67 -5.65
CA ASN A 31 3.44 -2.37 -5.66
C ASN A 31 2.35 -1.60 -4.89
N LEU A 32 2.69 -1.04 -3.73
CA LEU A 32 1.76 -0.21 -2.95
C LEU A 32 1.40 1.09 -3.69
N LYS A 33 2.34 1.72 -4.40
CA LYS A 33 2.05 2.87 -5.28
C LYS A 33 1.03 2.50 -6.36
N ASN A 34 1.26 1.41 -7.07
CA ASN A 34 0.35 0.93 -8.13
C ASN A 34 -1.04 0.62 -7.56
N PHE A 35 -1.09 0.01 -6.37
CA PHE A 35 -2.34 -0.28 -5.70
C PHE A 35 -3.10 1.02 -5.32
N ASN A 36 -2.40 2.03 -4.81
CA ASN A 36 -3.00 3.33 -4.55
C ASN A 36 -3.56 3.97 -5.83
N GLU A 37 -2.88 3.85 -6.98
CA GLU A 37 -3.40 4.34 -8.27
C GLU A 37 -4.65 3.56 -8.73
N GLU A 38 -4.71 2.25 -8.49
CA GLU A 38 -5.92 1.46 -8.74
C GLU A 38 -7.11 1.94 -7.90
N ILE A 39 -6.89 2.20 -6.61
CA ILE A 39 -7.92 2.75 -5.71
C ILE A 39 -8.40 4.12 -6.20
N LYS A 40 -7.49 5.01 -6.63
CA LYS A 40 -7.87 6.30 -7.23
C LYS A 40 -8.72 6.09 -8.48
N SER A 41 -8.29 5.21 -9.38
CA SER A 41 -9.02 4.92 -10.61
C SER A 41 -10.42 4.41 -10.33
N ILE A 42 -10.59 3.55 -9.32
CA ILE A 42 -11.90 3.04 -8.90
C ILE A 42 -12.78 4.16 -8.34
N PHE A 43 -12.23 5.02 -7.48
CA PHE A 43 -12.96 6.15 -6.94
C PHE A 43 -13.43 7.10 -8.05
N TYR A 44 -12.54 7.51 -8.95
CA TYR A 44 -12.86 8.42 -10.05
C TYR A 44 -13.70 7.79 -11.17
N SER A 45 -13.75 6.45 -11.26
CA SER A 45 -14.70 5.76 -12.15
C SER A 45 -16.16 5.90 -11.69
N THR A 46 -16.37 6.30 -10.43
CA THR A 46 -17.71 6.58 -9.89
C THR A 46 -18.13 7.99 -10.33
N PRO A 47 -19.37 8.21 -10.82
CA PRO A 47 -19.82 9.54 -11.21
C PRO A 47 -19.67 10.54 -10.07
N GLU A 48 -19.23 11.76 -10.40
CA GLU A 48 -18.87 12.81 -9.43
C GLU A 48 -19.98 13.06 -8.39
N VAL A 49 -21.24 13.06 -8.84
CA VAL A 49 -22.42 13.25 -7.99
C VAL A 49 -22.55 12.23 -6.85
N TYR A 50 -21.90 11.07 -6.95
CA TYR A 50 -21.91 10.02 -5.94
C TYR A 50 -20.58 9.86 -5.19
N GLN A 51 -19.52 10.54 -5.62
CA GLN A 51 -18.20 10.44 -4.98
C GLN A 51 -18.22 10.94 -3.53
N GLU A 52 -18.90 12.06 -3.27
CA GLU A 52 -19.06 12.59 -1.92
C GLU A 52 -19.87 11.64 -1.03
N LYS A 53 -20.97 11.08 -1.56
CA LYS A 53 -21.77 10.07 -0.85
C LYS A 53 -20.92 8.85 -0.50
N LEU A 54 -20.15 8.34 -1.46
CA LEU A 54 -19.24 7.21 -1.26
C LEU A 54 -18.22 7.51 -0.16
N LEU A 55 -17.62 8.70 -0.18
CA LEU A 55 -16.64 9.15 0.80
C LEU A 55 -17.22 9.26 2.21
N ASN A 56 -18.49 9.65 2.33
CA ASN A 56 -19.19 9.80 3.61
C ASN A 56 -19.69 8.47 4.19
N LEU A 57 -19.82 7.43 3.35
CA LEU A 57 -20.23 6.10 3.78
C LEU A 57 -19.05 5.23 4.27
N LEU A 58 -17.82 5.62 3.93
CA LEU A 58 -16.63 4.95 4.43
C LEU A 58 -16.47 5.13 5.94
N THR A 59 -15.85 4.16 6.60
CA THR A 59 -15.35 4.35 7.97
C THR A 59 -14.41 5.55 8.05
N SER A 60 -14.30 6.20 9.22
CA SER A 60 -13.42 7.36 9.39
C SER A 60 -11.95 7.05 9.04
N GLU A 61 -11.48 5.83 9.32
CA GLU A 61 -10.13 5.39 8.95
C GLU A 61 -9.98 5.23 7.42
N SER A 62 -10.89 4.51 6.77
CA SER A 62 -10.89 4.33 5.32
C SER A 62 -11.03 5.66 4.58
N GLN A 63 -11.85 6.57 5.10
CA GLN A 63 -12.01 7.91 4.55
C GLN A 63 -10.71 8.71 4.63
N ALA A 64 -10.04 8.72 5.78
CA ALA A 64 -8.76 9.41 5.95
C ALA A 64 -7.68 8.81 5.04
N ASN A 65 -7.62 7.48 4.94
CA ASN A 65 -6.71 6.77 4.06
C ASN A 65 -6.96 7.16 2.59
N LEU A 66 -8.20 7.06 2.10
CA LEU A 66 -8.57 7.43 0.74
C LEU A 66 -8.24 8.90 0.44
N LYS A 67 -8.60 9.83 1.33
CA LYS A 67 -8.23 11.25 1.18
C LYS A 67 -6.73 11.43 1.04
N SER A 68 -5.92 10.68 1.79
CA SER A 68 -4.47 10.79 1.69
C SER A 68 -3.91 10.32 0.34
N ILE A 69 -4.53 9.28 -0.23
CA ILE A 69 -4.22 8.79 -1.56
C ILE A 69 -4.59 9.84 -2.61
N LEU A 70 -5.84 10.33 -2.58
CA LEU A 70 -6.36 11.30 -3.54
C LEU A 70 -5.57 12.62 -3.52
N ASN A 71 -5.17 13.08 -2.34
CA ASN A 71 -4.37 14.30 -2.18
C ASN A 71 -2.88 14.12 -2.49
N GLY A 72 -2.43 12.90 -2.81
CA GLY A 72 -1.03 12.61 -3.10
C GLY A 72 -0.09 12.73 -1.90
N ASN A 73 -0.61 12.75 -0.67
CA ASN A 73 0.17 12.88 0.57
C ASN A 73 0.26 11.56 1.36
N PHE A 74 -0.07 10.43 0.74
CA PHE A 74 0.06 9.09 1.33
C PHE A 74 1.52 8.83 1.78
N ALA A 75 1.71 8.58 3.07
CA ALA A 75 3.02 8.33 3.65
C ALA A 75 3.40 6.84 3.52
N TYR A 76 4.37 6.53 2.67
CA TYR A 76 4.85 5.15 2.48
C TYR A 76 5.72 4.68 3.67
N GLY A 77 5.51 3.44 4.09
CA GLY A 77 6.28 2.82 5.16
C GLY A 77 7.78 2.72 4.84
N ALA A 78 8.61 2.87 5.86
CA ALA A 78 10.08 2.88 5.72
C ALA A 78 10.70 1.50 5.51
N ASN A 79 9.96 0.42 5.77
CA ASN A 79 10.44 -0.95 5.68
C ASN A 79 9.36 -1.92 5.18
N ALA A 80 9.80 -3.10 4.73
CA ALA A 80 8.92 -4.14 4.18
C ALA A 80 7.70 -4.46 5.06
N TRP A 81 7.87 -4.59 6.38
CA TRP A 81 6.76 -4.89 7.28
C TRP A 81 5.72 -3.76 7.31
N SER A 82 6.17 -2.52 7.47
CA SER A 82 5.26 -1.36 7.46
C SER A 82 4.51 -1.21 6.14
N ILE A 83 5.18 -1.49 5.01
CA ILE A 83 4.54 -1.45 3.68
C ILE A 83 3.51 -2.57 3.55
N GLN A 84 3.79 -3.78 4.04
CA GLN A 84 2.83 -4.89 4.04
C GLN A 84 1.58 -4.57 4.86
N GLN A 85 1.73 -3.96 6.04
CA GLN A 85 0.58 -3.51 6.83
C GLN A 85 -0.25 -2.47 6.07
N GLN A 86 0.40 -1.55 5.36
CA GLN A 86 -0.30 -0.59 4.51
C GLN A 86 -1.03 -1.27 3.33
N MET A 87 -0.45 -2.27 2.70
CA MET A 87 -1.11 -3.05 1.65
C MET A 87 -2.39 -3.73 2.15
N LEU A 88 -2.38 -4.28 3.37
CA LEU A 88 -3.59 -4.85 3.99
C LEU A 88 -4.69 -3.80 4.15
N LYS A 89 -4.34 -2.60 4.64
CA LYS A 89 -5.28 -1.48 4.74
C LYS A 89 -5.83 -1.04 3.38
N GLN A 90 -5.01 -1.06 2.33
CA GLN A 90 -5.49 -0.77 0.98
C GLN A 90 -6.42 -1.85 0.44
N GLN A 91 -6.19 -3.11 0.79
CA GLN A 91 -7.10 -4.20 0.48
C GLN A 91 -8.45 -4.04 1.17
N GLU A 92 -8.46 -3.68 2.46
CA GLU A 92 -9.68 -3.39 3.21
C GLU A 92 -10.46 -2.21 2.61
N LEU A 93 -9.76 -1.11 2.31
CA LEU A 93 -10.37 0.06 1.65
C LEU A 93 -10.98 -0.31 0.29
N LEU A 94 -10.27 -1.09 -0.53
CA LEU A 94 -10.77 -1.55 -1.82
C LEU A 94 -12.05 -2.39 -1.68
N ILE A 95 -12.08 -3.30 -0.70
CA ILE A 95 -13.25 -4.14 -0.43
C ILE A 95 -14.44 -3.26 -0.02
N GLU A 96 -14.21 -2.29 0.87
CA GLU A 96 -15.24 -1.37 1.35
C GLU A 96 -15.82 -0.52 0.20
N LEU A 97 -14.94 0.09 -0.61
CA LEU A 97 -15.33 0.86 -1.80
C LEU A 97 -16.18 0.04 -2.76
N ASN A 98 -15.77 -1.20 -3.05
CA ASN A 98 -16.50 -2.10 -3.93
C ASN A 98 -17.86 -2.53 -3.35
N ASN A 99 -17.95 -2.71 -2.04
CA ASN A 99 -19.20 -3.05 -1.37
C ASN A 99 -20.20 -1.90 -1.43
N LEU A 100 -19.75 -0.68 -1.13
CA LEU A 100 -20.59 0.52 -1.20
C LEU A 100 -21.06 0.80 -2.62
N ARG A 101 -20.14 0.73 -3.59
CA ARG A 101 -20.48 0.90 -5.01
C ARG A 101 -21.52 -0.11 -5.51
N ARG A 102 -21.48 -1.35 -5.03
CA ARG A 102 -22.50 -2.36 -5.36
C ARG A 102 -23.86 -2.11 -4.71
N LYS A 103 -23.89 -1.47 -3.54
CA LYS A 103 -25.12 -1.24 -2.76
C LYS A 103 -25.82 0.07 -3.08
N ASP A 104 -25.06 1.13 -3.33
CA ASP A 104 -25.57 2.52 -3.28
C ASP A 104 -25.64 3.24 -4.64
N LEU A 105 -25.16 2.60 -5.70
CA LEU A 105 -24.83 3.23 -6.99
C LEU A 105 -25.42 2.51 -8.21
N PHE A 106 -26.12 1.39 -7.99
CA PHE A 106 -26.79 0.59 -9.03
C PHE A 106 -28.24 0.21 -8.66
N ILE A 107 -28.91 1.04 -7.85
CA ILE A 107 -30.38 1.11 -7.78
C ILE A 107 -30.80 2.45 -8.36
#